data_AF-A0A7S0LNA1-F1
#
_entry.id   AF-A0A7S0LNA1-F1
#
_cell.length_a   1.000
_cell.length_b   1.000
_cell.length_c   1.000
_cell.angle_alpha   90.00
_cell.angle_beta   90.00
_cell.angle_gamma   90.00
#
_symmetry.space_group_name_H-M   'P 1'
#
loop_
_entity.id
_entity.type
_entity.pdbx_description
1 polymer ?
#
loop_
_entity_poly.entity_id
_entity_poly.type
_entity_poly.pdbx_seq_one_letter_code
_entity_poly.pdbx_strand_id
1 'polypeptide(L)'
;QAGDNVGVLLRGLKREDVRRGQVLAAPGTVKTYKKFKAEVYVLNQAEGGRHTPFFTHYRPQFFFRTADVTGECILPEKVEMVVPGDNATMDVSLICPVPMAEGLRFALREGGKTVGAGVVAKVIE
;
A
#
# COMPACT_ATOMS: atom_id res chain seq x y z
N GLN A 1 21.24 -10.55 -11.40
CA GLN A 1 20.37 -11.67 -10.98
C GLN A 1 19.53 -11.25 -9.78
N ALA A 2 18.62 -12.10 -9.30
CA ALA A 2 17.85 -11.78 -8.10
C ALA A 2 18.78 -11.52 -6.90
N GLY A 3 18.56 -10.42 -6.19
CA GLY A 3 19.39 -9.98 -5.06
C GLY A 3 20.41 -8.88 -5.39
N ASP A 4 20.72 -8.62 -6.66
CA ASP A 4 21.68 -7.58 -7.04
C ASP A 4 21.09 -6.17 -6.91
N ASN A 5 21.88 -5.24 -6.40
CA ASN A 5 21.62 -3.80 -6.54
C ASN A 5 22.17 -3.33 -7.90
N VAL A 6 21.28 -2.96 -8.82
CA VAL A 6 21.64 -2.67 -10.21
C VAL A 6 21.18 -1.29 -10.67
N GLY A 7 21.92 -0.72 -11.62
CA GLY A 7 21.47 0.38 -12.46
C GLY A 7 21.09 -0.15 -13.84
N VAL A 8 19.90 0.21 -14.35
CA VAL A 8 19.43 -0.19 -15.68
C VAL A 8 19.29 1.05 -16.55
N LEU A 9 20.03 1.09 -17.66
CA LEU A 9 19.92 2.18 -18.63
C LEU A 9 18.70 1.96 -19.52
N LEU A 10 17.72 2.87 -19.44
CA LEU A 10 16.51 2.85 -20.26
C LEU A 10 16.64 3.83 -21.41
N ARG A 11 16.89 3.32 -22.62
CA ARG A 11 17.07 4.15 -23.81
C ARG A 11 15.77 4.90 -24.16
N GLY A 12 15.89 6.21 -24.41
CA GLY A 12 14.79 7.03 -24.90
C GLY A 12 13.83 7.56 -23.83
N LEU A 13 14.10 7.28 -22.55
CA LEU A 13 13.35 7.87 -21.43
C LEU A 13 14.15 8.98 -20.76
N LYS A 14 13.45 10.04 -20.35
CA LYS A 14 14.00 11.10 -19.51
C LYS A 14 13.77 10.78 -18.04
N ARG A 15 14.40 11.57 -17.17
CA ARG A 15 14.30 11.38 -15.73
C ARG A 15 12.86 11.57 -15.23
N GLU A 16 12.10 12.47 -15.83
CA GLU A 16 10.72 12.80 -15.49
C GLU A 16 9.70 11.73 -15.93
N ASP A 17 10.08 10.86 -16.88
CA ASP A 17 9.24 9.76 -17.38
C ASP A 17 9.21 8.56 -16.42
N VAL A 18 10.22 8.47 -15.53
CA VAL A 18 10.36 7.41 -14.56
C VAL A 18 10.28 7.95 -13.14
N ARG A 19 9.51 7.28 -12.29
CA ARG A 19 9.28 7.70 -10.91
C ARG A 19 9.54 6.56 -9.95
N ARG A 20 10.06 6.91 -8.77
CA ARG A 20 10.20 5.96 -7.67
C ARG A 20 8.84 5.33 -7.35
N GLY A 21 8.83 4.02 -7.17
CA GLY A 21 7.62 3.23 -6.97
C GLY A 21 7.15 2.47 -8.21
N GLN A 22 7.61 2.87 -9.41
CA GLN A 22 7.45 2.03 -10.60
C GLN A 22 8.40 0.82 -10.55
N VAL A 23 8.06 -0.21 -11.33
CA VAL A 23 8.84 -1.44 -11.45
C VAL A 23 9.22 -1.70 -12.90
N LEU A 24 10.43 -2.21 -13.13
CA LEU A 24 10.82 -2.79 -14.40
C LEU A 24 10.45 -4.28 -14.38
N ALA A 25 9.69 -4.71 -15.37
CA ALA A 25 9.25 -6.10 -15.51
C ALA A 25 9.26 -6.51 -16.98
N ALA A 26 9.28 -7.81 -17.23
CA ALA A 26 9.11 -8.33 -18.58
C ALA A 26 7.71 -7.93 -19.12
N PRO A 27 7.59 -7.54 -20.40
CA PRO A 27 6.32 -7.13 -20.98
C PRO A 27 5.19 -8.14 -20.73
N GLY A 28 4.03 -7.67 -20.29
CA GLY A 28 2.84 -8.51 -20.03
C GLY A 28 2.85 -9.33 -18.74
N THR A 29 3.94 -9.30 -17.95
CA THR A 29 4.06 -10.15 -16.74
C THR A 29 3.51 -9.51 -15.47
N VAL A 30 3.42 -8.18 -15.41
CA VAL A 30 2.98 -7.44 -14.22
C VAL A 30 1.79 -6.57 -14.59
N LYS A 31 0.73 -6.68 -13.81
CA LYS A 31 -0.47 -5.84 -13.89
C LYS A 31 -0.48 -4.82 -12.75
N THR A 32 -1.14 -3.70 -12.97
CA THR A 32 -1.32 -2.65 -11.97
C THR A 32 -2.80 -2.52 -11.62
N TYR A 33 -3.06 -2.16 -10.37
CA TYR A 33 -4.40 -2.09 -9.82
C TYR A 33 -4.51 -0.88 -8.88
N LYS A 34 -5.72 -0.42 -8.63
CA LYS A 34 -6.06 0.66 -7.70
C LYS A 34 -6.90 0.20 -6.52
N LYS A 35 -7.72 -0.82 -6.69
CA LYS A 35 -8.70 -1.32 -5.73
C LYS A 35 -8.37 -2.74 -5.32
N PHE A 36 -8.36 -2.97 -4.03
CA PHE A 36 -8.10 -4.27 -3.46
C PHE A 36 -8.72 -4.38 -2.06
N LYS A 37 -9.01 -5.61 -1.64
CA LYS A 37 -9.35 -5.93 -0.26
C LYS A 37 -8.08 -6.24 0.51
N ALA A 38 -7.97 -5.69 1.71
CA ALA A 38 -6.80 -5.81 2.56
C ALA A 38 -7.15 -6.37 3.93
N GLU A 39 -6.20 -7.10 4.51
CA GLU A 39 -6.15 -7.41 5.94
C GLU A 39 -5.01 -6.63 6.55
N VAL A 40 -5.28 -5.88 7.61
CA VAL A 40 -4.35 -4.92 8.20
C VAL A 40 -4.32 -5.06 9.71
N TYR A 41 -3.12 -5.18 10.27
CA TYR A 41 -2.85 -4.96 11.67
C TYR A 41 -2.52 -3.48 11.92
N VAL A 42 -3.21 -2.83 12.84
CA VAL A 42 -3.00 -1.42 13.18
C VAL A 42 -2.08 -1.34 14.39
N LEU A 43 -0.94 -0.66 14.25
CA LEU A 43 0.03 -0.55 15.32
C LEU A 43 -0.51 0.32 16.46
N ASN A 44 -0.31 -0.13 17.68
CA ASN A 44 -0.66 0.61 18.88
C ASN A 44 0.41 1.66 19.25
N GLN A 45 0.13 2.45 20.28
CA GLN A 45 1.04 3.51 20.74
C GLN A 45 2.41 2.97 21.20
N ALA A 46 2.46 1.82 21.88
CA ALA A 46 3.72 1.24 22.35
C ALA A 46 4.61 0.77 21.18
N GLU A 47 4.00 0.43 20.05
CA GLU A 47 4.66 0.07 18.80
C GLU A 47 5.02 1.30 17.93
N GLY A 48 4.71 2.52 18.40
CA GLY A 48 4.95 3.76 17.67
C GLY A 48 3.90 4.09 16.61
N GLY A 49 2.75 3.41 16.63
CA GLY A 49 1.63 3.61 15.73
C GLY A 49 0.69 4.74 16.17
N ARG A 50 -0.62 4.48 16.11
CA ARG A 50 -1.65 5.49 16.41
C ARG A 50 -1.98 5.55 17.89
N HIS A 51 -2.38 6.73 18.35
CA HIS A 51 -3.01 6.92 19.67
C HIS A 51 -4.53 6.84 19.60
N THR A 52 -5.11 7.27 18.48
CA THR A 52 -6.56 7.38 18.29
C THR A 52 -7.04 6.42 17.21
N PRO A 53 -8.30 5.96 17.31
CA PRO A 53 -8.94 5.18 16.26
C PRO A 53 -8.99 5.92 14.92
N PHE A 54 -9.28 5.18 13.85
CA PHE A 54 -9.68 5.78 12.57
C PHE A 54 -11.01 5.19 12.09
N PHE A 55 -11.67 5.93 11.21
CA PHE A 55 -13.00 5.63 10.69
C PHE A 55 -12.93 5.27 9.20
N THR A 56 -14.06 4.91 8.62
CA THR A 56 -14.19 4.81 7.16
C THR A 56 -13.84 6.14 6.48
N HIS A 57 -13.37 6.09 5.24
CA HIS A 57 -12.76 7.21 4.50
C HIS A 57 -11.45 7.73 5.09
N TYR A 58 -10.78 6.95 5.95
CA TYR A 58 -9.41 7.24 6.35
C TYR A 58 -8.47 7.21 5.13
N ARG A 59 -7.59 8.22 5.00
CA ARG A 59 -6.73 8.41 3.83
C ARG A 59 -5.22 8.39 4.14
N PRO A 60 -4.65 7.22 4.51
CA PRO A 60 -3.22 7.09 4.76
C PRO A 60 -2.40 6.98 3.47
N GLN A 61 -1.09 6.97 3.65
CA GLN A 61 -0.11 6.57 2.65
C GLN A 61 0.11 5.07 2.68
N PHE A 62 -0.03 4.40 1.54
CA PHE A 62 0.28 2.99 1.37
C PHE A 62 1.68 2.82 0.80
N PHE A 63 2.53 2.15 1.56
CA PHE A 63 3.91 1.89 1.19
C PHE A 63 4.05 0.48 0.61
N PHE A 64 4.13 0.40 -0.72
CA PHE A 64 4.32 -0.84 -1.47
C PHE A 64 5.74 -0.91 -2.03
N ARG A 65 6.58 -1.77 -1.46
CA ARG A 65 8.01 -1.90 -1.83
C ARG A 65 8.74 -0.56 -1.74
N THR A 66 8.78 0.21 -2.82
CA THR A 66 9.40 1.54 -2.91
C THR A 66 8.42 2.66 -3.27
N ALA A 67 7.16 2.31 -3.56
CA ALA A 67 6.07 3.22 -3.88
C ALA A 67 5.40 3.71 -2.60
N ASP A 68 5.08 4.98 -2.57
CA ASP A 68 4.29 5.61 -1.52
C ASP A 68 3.08 6.28 -2.18
N VAL A 69 1.89 5.76 -1.92
CA VAL A 69 0.67 6.11 -2.64
C VAL A 69 -0.47 6.33 -1.66
N THR A 70 -1.11 7.50 -1.71
CA THR A 70 -2.31 7.76 -0.91
C THR A 70 -3.44 6.83 -1.34
N GLY A 71 -4.13 6.26 -0.38
CA GLY A 71 -5.34 5.48 -0.60
C GLY A 71 -6.42 5.85 0.38
N GLU A 72 -7.66 5.53 0.03
CA GLU A 72 -8.82 5.64 0.90
C GLU A 72 -9.24 4.26 1.39
N CYS A 73 -9.44 4.13 2.71
CA CYS A 73 -9.90 2.91 3.35
C CYS A 73 -11.42 2.97 3.58
N ILE A 74 -12.14 1.96 3.12
CA ILE A 74 -13.56 1.76 3.38
C ILE A 74 -13.70 0.56 4.32
N LEU A 75 -14.26 0.83 5.51
CA LEU A 75 -14.53 -0.22 6.50
C LEU A 75 -15.82 -0.97 6.14
N PRO A 76 -15.96 -2.25 6.54
CA PRO A 76 -17.22 -2.99 6.42
C PRO A 76 -18.35 -2.27 7.18
N GLU A 77 -19.59 -2.37 6.69
CA GLU A 77 -20.76 -1.65 7.25
C GLU A 77 -20.98 -1.85 8.76
N LYS A 78 -20.54 -2.98 9.32
CA LYS A 78 -20.67 -3.30 10.75
C LYS A 78 -19.53 -2.77 11.62
N VAL A 79 -18.50 -2.19 11.01
CA VAL A 79 -17.29 -1.71 11.69
C VAL A 79 -17.25 -0.19 11.58
N GLU A 80 -17.64 0.49 12.65
CA GLU A 80 -17.63 1.96 12.69
C GLU A 80 -16.21 2.53 12.72
N MET A 81 -15.33 1.90 13.49
CA MET A 81 -13.96 2.35 13.70
C MET A 81 -13.01 1.19 13.93
N VAL A 82 -11.72 1.45 13.68
CA VAL A 82 -10.62 0.52 14.00
C VAL A 82 -9.74 1.17 15.05
N VAL A 83 -9.56 0.49 16.18
CA VAL A 83 -8.70 0.96 17.28
C VAL A 83 -7.26 0.48 17.10
N PRO A 84 -6.26 1.23 17.61
CA PRO A 84 -4.88 0.79 17.57
C PRO A 84 -4.68 -0.53 18.34
N GLY A 85 -4.02 -1.51 17.72
CA GLY A 85 -3.87 -2.88 18.24
C GLY A 85 -4.79 -3.91 17.59
N ASP A 86 -5.78 -3.48 16.80
CA ASP A 86 -6.73 -4.39 16.15
C ASP A 86 -6.24 -4.89 14.77
N ASN A 87 -6.84 -6.00 14.36
CA ASN A 87 -6.83 -6.45 12.97
C ASN A 87 -8.13 -6.02 12.29
N ALA A 88 -8.02 -5.42 11.11
CA ALA A 88 -9.15 -4.95 10.32
C ALA A 88 -9.08 -5.47 8.89
N THR A 89 -10.24 -5.86 8.36
CA THR A 89 -10.44 -6.07 6.93
C THR A 89 -11.04 -4.81 6.33
N MET A 90 -10.48 -4.31 5.23
CA MET A 90 -10.97 -3.09 4.59
C MET A 90 -10.86 -3.17 3.07
N ASP A 91 -11.73 -2.46 2.37
CA ASP A 91 -11.61 -2.22 0.93
C ASP A 91 -10.82 -0.92 0.73
N VAL A 92 -9.81 -0.97 -0.14
CA VAL A 92 -8.88 0.15 -0.37
C VAL A 92 -9.00 0.65 -1.79
N SER A 93 -8.99 1.97 -1.96
CA SER A 93 -8.91 2.65 -3.26
C SER A 93 -7.71 3.60 -3.32
N LEU A 94 -6.71 3.28 -4.14
CA LEU A 94 -5.49 4.07 -4.36
C LEU A 94 -5.72 5.19 -5.39
N ILE A 95 -5.08 6.35 -5.20
CA ILE A 95 -5.17 7.48 -6.14
C ILE A 95 -4.49 7.19 -7.49
N CYS A 96 -3.48 6.32 -7.52
CA CYS A 96 -2.77 5.90 -8.71
C CYS A 96 -2.55 4.38 -8.72
N PRO A 97 -2.45 3.76 -9.92
CA PRO A 97 -2.34 2.32 -10.03
C PRO A 97 -0.95 1.85 -9.59
N VAL A 98 -0.90 0.77 -8.81
CA VAL A 98 0.33 0.18 -8.28
C VAL A 98 0.45 -1.29 -8.72
N PRO A 99 1.66 -1.77 -9.06
CA PRO A 99 1.89 -3.19 -9.27
C PRO A 99 1.62 -4.01 -8.01
N MET A 100 0.57 -4.82 -8.02
CA MET A 100 0.19 -5.64 -6.86
C MET A 100 -0.29 -7.03 -7.27
N ALA A 101 -0.21 -7.95 -6.31
CA ALA A 101 -0.71 -9.31 -6.39
C ALA A 101 -1.24 -9.70 -5.01
N GLU A 102 -2.09 -10.73 -4.96
CA GLU A 102 -2.56 -11.30 -3.71
C GLU A 102 -1.36 -11.81 -2.87
N GLY A 103 -1.42 -11.61 -1.56
CA GLY A 103 -0.33 -11.88 -0.64
C GLY A 103 0.77 -10.82 -0.58
N LEU A 104 0.72 -9.77 -1.43
CA LEU A 104 1.68 -8.67 -1.34
C LEU A 104 1.51 -7.93 -0.01
N ARG A 105 2.60 -7.83 0.74
CA ARG A 105 2.65 -7.06 1.99
C ARG A 105 2.90 -5.58 1.72
N PHE A 106 2.31 -4.74 2.56
CA PHE A 106 2.48 -3.29 2.52
C PHE A 106 2.48 -2.72 3.94
N ALA A 107 2.92 -1.47 4.08
CA ALA A 107 2.79 -0.72 5.32
C ALA A 107 1.83 0.45 5.13
N LEU A 108 1.04 0.76 6.15
CA LEU A 108 0.29 2.01 6.25
C LEU A 108 1.15 3.05 6.93
N ARG A 109 1.20 4.26 6.37
CA ARG A 109 1.98 5.37 6.88
C ARG A 109 1.14 6.63 7.01
N GLU A 110 1.46 7.42 8.02
CA GLU A 110 0.89 8.75 8.24
C GLU A 110 1.99 9.65 8.79
N GLY A 111 2.16 10.84 8.20
CA GLY A 111 3.20 11.80 8.65
C GLY A 111 4.62 11.20 8.68
N GLY A 112 4.92 10.23 7.80
CA GLY A 112 6.20 9.52 7.76
C GLY A 112 6.36 8.39 8.78
N LYS A 113 5.41 8.16 9.69
CA LYS A 113 5.41 7.05 10.65
C LYS A 113 4.63 5.86 10.12
N THR A 114 5.05 4.65 10.47
CA THR A 114 4.29 3.43 10.18
C THR A 114 3.18 3.27 11.22
N VAL A 115 1.93 3.22 10.75
CA VAL A 115 0.73 3.12 11.60
C VAL A 115 0.02 1.78 11.46
N GLY A 116 0.39 0.97 10.47
CA GLY A 116 -0.19 -0.35 10.24
C GLY A 116 0.67 -1.21 9.33
N ALA A 117 0.46 -2.51 9.37
CA ALA A 117 1.05 -3.49 8.47
C ALA A 117 -0.08 -4.30 7.83
N GLY A 118 -0.05 -4.47 6.52
CA GLY A 118 -1.14 -5.12 5.81
C GLY A 118 -0.69 -6.08 4.73
N VAL A 119 -1.64 -6.90 4.28
CA VAL A 119 -1.50 -7.81 3.16
C VAL A 119 -2.67 -7.64 2.21
N VAL A 120 -2.39 -7.67 0.90
CA VAL A 120 -3.41 -7.69 -0.14
C VAL A 120 -4.10 -9.05 -0.09
N ALA A 121 -5.34 -9.09 0.41
CA ALA A 121 -6.13 -10.31 0.52
C ALA A 121 -6.75 -10.70 -0.83
N LYS A 122 -7.25 -9.70 -1.58
CA LYS A 122 -7.83 -9.92 -2.91
C LYS A 122 -7.67 -8.69 -3.80
N VAL A 123 -7.27 -8.87 -5.04
CA VAL A 123 -7.18 -7.78 -6.03
C VAL A 123 -8.53 -7.62 -6.75
N ILE A 124 -8.96 -6.37 -6.97
CA ILE A 124 -10.27 -6.07 -7.54
C ILE A 124 -10.15 -5.37 -8.91
N GLU A 125 -9.56 -4.17 -8.96
CA GLU A 125 -9.48 -3.31 -10.16
C GLU A 125 -8.20 -2.49 -10.19
#